data_AF-F1YK13-F1
#
_entry.id   AF-F1YK13-F1
#
_cell.length_a   1.000
_cell.length_b   1.000
_cell.length_c   1.000
_cell.angle_alpha   90.00
_cell.angle_beta   90.00
_cell.angle_gamma   90.00
#
_symmetry.space_group_name_H-M   'P 1'
#
loop_
_entity.id
_entity.type
_entity.pdbx_description
1 polymer ?
#
loop_
_entity_poly.entity_id
_entity_poly.type
_entity_poly.pdbx_seq_one_letter_code
_entity_poly.pdbx_strand_id
1 'polypeptide(L)'
;MSTPGPFDDPDGDRIPTQAELDAEDLAEIARKSKDSDLTSRYPSRPVDPGPPPVALTRDARVVWGIGALACAAWMVYGFANLSWLEGLMAQRLQPGLQTLPGVDPEAKALSMASFWTPALLIGIPVFTALGYPLLFGIVASHSRNLRSIYLSVITVTVLFTIVGADLLFHYDEVSPVLRVLAWVQCGALILSGLITLRRPVNEWLPKSMAMKPFRRPSGE
;
A
#
# COMPACT_ATOMS: atom_id res chain seq x y z
N MET A 1 30.53 -41.90 56.92
CA MET A 1 30.83 -41.47 55.55
C MET A 1 29.49 -41.25 54.88
N SER A 2 29.00 -40.01 54.91
CA SER A 2 27.65 -39.66 54.46
C SER A 2 27.77 -38.96 53.10
N THR A 3 27.19 -39.56 52.08
CA THR A 3 27.08 -39.03 50.71
C THR A 3 26.19 -37.78 50.67
N PRO A 4 26.59 -36.68 50.01
CA PRO A 4 25.76 -35.48 49.91
C PRO A 4 24.62 -35.67 48.89
N GLY A 5 23.43 -35.17 49.23
CA GLY A 5 22.23 -35.19 48.40
C GLY A 5 22.23 -34.11 47.30
N PRO A 6 21.28 -34.18 46.35
CA PRO A 6 21.33 -33.41 45.10
C PRO A 6 20.45 -32.16 45.20
N PHE A 7 20.69 -31.24 46.13
CA PHE A 7 20.00 -29.95 46.18
C PHE A 7 20.85 -28.94 46.98
N ASP A 8 21.70 -28.19 46.28
CA ASP A 8 22.26 -26.92 46.78
C ASP A 8 22.77 -26.15 45.55
N ASP A 9 21.83 -25.59 44.78
CA ASP A 9 22.11 -24.47 43.89
C ASP A 9 21.66 -23.20 44.64
N PRO A 10 22.58 -22.38 45.16
CA PRO A 10 22.22 -21.27 46.04
C PRO A 10 21.55 -20.08 45.32
N ASP A 11 21.39 -20.13 44.00
CA ASP A 11 20.88 -19.03 43.16
C ASP A 11 19.57 -19.34 42.41
N GLY A 12 18.76 -20.27 42.91
CA GLY A 12 17.56 -20.76 42.21
C GLY A 12 16.31 -19.86 42.21
N ASP A 13 16.25 -18.79 43.02
CA ASP A 13 15.02 -17.98 43.16
C ASP A 13 15.30 -16.51 43.57
N ARG A 14 16.39 -15.92 43.07
CA ARG A 14 16.69 -14.50 43.31
C ARG A 14 15.87 -13.62 42.36
N ILE A 15 14.88 -12.92 42.90
CA ILE A 15 14.18 -11.84 42.17
C ILE A 15 15.20 -10.71 41.93
N PRO A 16 15.49 -10.34 40.66
CA PRO A 16 16.45 -9.29 40.36
C PRO A 16 16.07 -7.98 41.03
N THR A 17 17.05 -7.32 41.62
CA THR A 17 16.86 -5.99 42.21
C THR A 17 16.59 -4.97 41.10
N GLN A 18 15.92 -3.86 41.44
CA GLN A 18 15.60 -2.81 40.46
C GLN A 18 16.83 -2.27 39.73
N ALA A 19 18.00 -2.26 40.38
CA ALA A 19 19.26 -1.87 39.77
C ALA A 19 19.80 -2.91 38.77
N GLU A 20 19.53 -4.20 38.97
CA GLU A 20 19.90 -5.27 38.04
C GLU A 20 18.99 -5.23 36.79
N LEU A 21 17.69 -4.98 36.97
CA LEU A 21 16.74 -4.76 35.88
C LEU A 21 17.08 -3.51 35.04
N ASP A 22 17.38 -2.39 35.69
CA ASP A 22 17.81 -1.17 34.98
C ASP A 22 19.14 -1.39 34.24
N ALA A 23 20.05 -2.20 34.78
CA ALA A 23 21.30 -2.53 34.12
C ALA A 23 21.10 -3.44 32.90
N GLU A 24 20.16 -4.38 32.96
CA GLU A 24 19.78 -5.23 31.83
C GLU A 24 19.09 -4.43 30.72
N ASP A 25 18.16 -3.54 31.06
CA ASP A 25 17.49 -2.65 30.12
C ASP A 25 18.48 -1.67 29.47
N LEU A 26 19.38 -1.08 30.26
CA LEU A 26 20.44 -0.22 29.74
C LEU A 26 21.43 -1.00 28.87
N ALA A 27 21.73 -2.25 29.20
CA ALA A 27 22.56 -3.11 28.36
C ALA A 27 21.85 -3.48 27.04
N GLU A 28 20.54 -3.70 27.05
CA GLU A 28 19.77 -3.97 25.84
C GLU A 28 19.67 -2.73 24.94
N ILE A 29 19.43 -1.55 25.53
CA ILE A 29 19.45 -0.26 24.82
C ILE A 29 20.83 0.02 24.26
N ALA A 30 21.90 -0.24 25.02
CA ALA A 30 23.28 -0.06 24.56
C ALA A 30 23.64 -1.01 23.42
N ARG A 31 23.17 -2.27 23.43
CA ARG A 31 23.32 -3.20 22.30
C ARG A 31 22.57 -2.72 21.06
N LYS A 32 21.30 -2.34 21.19
CA LYS A 32 20.49 -1.80 20.08
C LYS A 32 21.08 -0.51 19.50
N SER A 33 21.56 0.38 20.37
CA SER A 33 22.24 1.61 19.97
C SER A 33 23.55 1.32 19.23
N LYS A 34 24.38 0.43 19.77
CA LYS A 34 25.66 0.02 19.16
C LYS A 34 25.46 -0.64 17.80
N ASP A 35 24.44 -1.48 17.63
CA ASP A 35 24.11 -2.08 16.33
C ASP A 35 23.61 -1.03 15.33
N SER A 36 22.84 -0.03 15.78
CA SER A 36 22.42 1.09 14.93
C SER A 36 23.61 1.97 14.49
N ASP A 37 24.58 2.18 15.38
CA ASP A 37 25.81 2.94 15.14
C ASP A 37 26.82 2.19 14.28
N LEU A 38 26.85 0.86 14.36
CA LEU A 38 27.68 0.03 13.48
C LEU A 38 27.11 -0.02 12.06
N THR A 39 25.78 -0.04 11.94
CA THR A 39 25.07 0.03 10.65
C THR A 39 25.29 1.37 9.94
N SER A 40 25.49 2.46 10.69
CA SER A 40 25.80 3.78 10.13
C SER A 40 27.28 3.99 9.77
N ARG A 41 28.22 3.26 10.39
CA ARG A 41 29.68 3.41 10.18
C ARG A 41 30.25 2.65 8.99
N TYR A 42 29.68 1.50 8.63
CA TYR A 42 30.13 0.74 7.46
C TYR A 42 29.10 0.84 6.33
N PRO A 43 29.44 1.47 5.19
CA PRO A 43 28.55 1.44 4.04
C PRO A 43 28.37 -0.02 3.61
N SER A 44 27.12 -0.49 3.58
CA SER A 44 26.76 -1.84 3.18
C SER A 44 27.37 -2.16 1.82
N ARG A 45 27.92 -3.37 1.67
CA ARG A 45 28.47 -3.81 0.38
C ARG A 45 27.36 -3.70 -0.68
N PRO A 46 27.67 -3.34 -1.95
CA PRO A 46 26.67 -3.18 -3.01
C PRO A 46 25.74 -4.40 -3.23
N VAL A 47 26.12 -5.56 -2.69
CA VAL A 47 25.43 -6.86 -2.84
C VAL A 47 24.47 -7.15 -1.68
N ASP A 48 24.63 -6.51 -0.52
CA ASP A 48 23.73 -6.68 0.63
C ASP A 48 23.28 -5.31 1.14
N PRO A 49 22.08 -4.85 0.74
CA PRO A 49 21.57 -3.53 1.09
C PRO A 49 21.17 -3.40 2.57
N GLY A 50 21.29 -4.47 3.36
CA GLY A 50 20.80 -4.53 4.73
C GLY A 50 19.27 -4.69 4.81
N PRO A 51 18.71 -4.72 6.03
CA PRO A 51 17.31 -5.04 6.23
C PRO A 51 16.38 -4.00 5.58
N PRO A 52 15.24 -4.43 5.02
CA PRO A 52 14.28 -3.52 4.39
C PRO A 52 13.67 -2.55 5.42
N PRO A 53 13.51 -1.25 5.09
CA PRO A 53 12.97 -0.26 6.01
C PRO A 53 11.56 -0.58 6.50
N VAL A 54 11.26 -0.28 7.78
CA VAL A 54 9.94 -0.47 8.41
C VAL A 54 8.82 0.25 7.64
N ALA A 55 9.14 1.42 7.08
CA ALA A 55 8.23 2.18 6.23
C ALA A 55 7.67 1.33 5.06
N LEU A 56 8.49 0.44 4.48
CA LEU A 56 8.09 -0.40 3.35
C LEU A 56 7.49 -1.74 3.81
N THR A 57 8.03 -2.35 4.87
CA THR A 57 7.59 -3.68 5.32
C THR A 57 6.33 -3.66 6.16
N ARG A 58 6.06 -2.56 6.86
CA ARG A 58 4.90 -2.39 7.75
C ARG A 58 4.03 -1.24 7.30
N ASP A 59 4.52 0.00 7.33
CA ASP A 59 3.65 1.18 7.22
C ASP A 59 2.90 1.23 5.89
N ALA A 60 3.62 1.07 4.76
CA ALA A 60 3.01 1.03 3.43
C ALA A 60 1.99 -0.11 3.31
N ARG A 61 2.27 -1.29 3.88
CA ARG A 61 1.38 -2.45 3.80
C ARG A 61 0.11 -2.26 4.64
N VAL A 62 0.25 -1.71 5.85
CA VAL A 62 -0.89 -1.40 6.72
C VAL A 62 -1.79 -0.37 6.06
N VAL A 63 -1.21 0.71 5.54
CA VAL A 63 -1.97 1.76 4.86
C VAL A 63 -2.63 1.23 3.59
N TRP A 64 -1.93 0.43 2.77
CA TRP A 64 -2.54 -0.25 1.64
C TRP A 64 -3.69 -1.17 2.08
N GLY A 65 -3.54 -1.90 3.19
CA GLY A 65 -4.56 -2.78 3.75
C GLY A 65 -5.83 -2.03 4.16
N ILE A 66 -5.70 -0.84 4.75
CA ILE A 66 -6.86 0.03 5.04
C ILE A 66 -7.59 0.39 3.75
N GLY A 67 -6.85 0.77 2.70
CA GLY A 67 -7.43 1.06 1.39
C GLY A 67 -8.12 -0.15 0.76
N ALA A 68 -7.52 -1.34 0.89
CA ALA A 68 -8.09 -2.59 0.38
C ALA A 68 -9.37 -3.00 1.14
N LEU A 69 -9.43 -2.80 2.46
CA LEU A 69 -10.64 -3.05 3.24
C LEU A 69 -11.78 -2.09 2.88
N ALA A 70 -11.46 -0.80 2.72
CA ALA A 70 -12.44 0.18 2.25
C ALA A 70 -12.94 -0.18 0.84
N CYS A 71 -12.03 -0.61 -0.04
CA CYS A 71 -12.34 -1.12 -1.38
C CYS A 71 -13.31 -2.30 -1.33
N ALA A 72 -13.00 -3.30 -0.49
CA ALA A 72 -13.83 -4.49 -0.35
C ALA A 72 -15.23 -4.13 0.17
N ALA A 73 -15.34 -3.21 1.12
CA ALA A 73 -16.62 -2.81 1.70
C ALA A 73 -17.57 -2.21 0.66
N TRP A 74 -17.12 -1.22 -0.13
CA TRP A 74 -17.99 -0.64 -1.16
C TRP A 74 -18.18 -1.57 -2.37
N MET A 75 -17.21 -2.44 -2.68
CA MET A 75 -17.34 -3.45 -3.72
C MET A 75 -18.47 -4.44 -3.39
N VAL A 76 -18.49 -4.96 -2.16
CA VAL A 76 -19.54 -5.87 -1.68
C VAL A 76 -20.91 -5.20 -1.78
N TYR A 77 -21.02 -3.93 -1.36
CA TYR A 77 -22.25 -3.17 -1.52
C TYR A 77 -22.66 -3.04 -2.99
N GLY A 78 -21.72 -2.70 -3.86
CA GLY A 78 -22.00 -2.48 -5.28
C GLY A 78 -22.47 -3.75 -5.98
N PHE A 79 -21.90 -4.92 -5.66
CA PHE A 79 -22.40 -6.20 -6.18
C PHE A 79 -23.76 -6.58 -5.61
N ALA A 80 -24.00 -6.35 -4.32
CA ALA A 80 -25.29 -6.62 -3.70
C ALA A 80 -26.44 -5.80 -4.33
N ASN A 81 -26.11 -4.64 -4.92
CA ASN A 81 -27.07 -3.73 -5.53
C ASN A 81 -26.79 -3.47 -7.02
N LEU A 82 -26.19 -4.44 -7.72
CA LEU A 82 -25.67 -4.25 -9.08
C LEU A 82 -26.74 -3.78 -10.07
N SER A 83 -27.87 -4.48 -10.14
CA SER A 83 -28.96 -4.16 -11.09
C SER A 83 -29.56 -2.77 -10.85
N TRP A 84 -29.59 -2.35 -9.58
CA TRP A 84 -30.08 -1.02 -9.20
C TRP A 84 -29.09 0.07 -9.59
N LEU A 85 -27.79 -0.13 -9.35
CA LEU A 85 -26.74 0.79 -9.77
C LEU A 85 -26.66 0.91 -11.30
N GLU A 86 -26.84 -0.19 -12.04
CA GLU A 86 -26.92 -0.16 -13.49
C GLU A 86 -28.10 0.72 -13.96
N GLY A 87 -29.25 0.64 -13.29
CA GLY A 87 -30.40 1.51 -13.56
C GLY A 87 -30.08 2.99 -13.35
N LEU A 88 -29.45 3.34 -12.22
CA LEU A 88 -29.03 4.71 -11.90
C LEU A 88 -27.99 5.24 -12.91
N MET A 89 -27.06 4.38 -13.34
CA MET A 89 -26.06 4.77 -14.33
C MET A 89 -26.65 4.95 -15.72
N ALA A 90 -27.60 4.10 -16.12
CA ALA A 90 -28.33 4.30 -17.38
C ALA A 90 -29.09 5.63 -17.39
N GLN A 91 -29.79 5.96 -16.29
CA GLN A 91 -30.50 7.24 -16.15
C GLN A 91 -29.54 8.44 -16.23
N ARG A 92 -28.34 8.33 -15.65
CA ARG A 92 -27.32 9.39 -15.72
C ARG A 92 -26.75 9.58 -17.13
N LEU A 93 -26.61 8.50 -17.90
CA LEU A 93 -26.03 8.52 -19.25
C LEU A 93 -27.03 8.96 -20.32
N GLN A 94 -28.33 8.70 -20.11
CA GLN A 94 -29.38 8.93 -21.11
C GLN A 94 -29.44 10.38 -21.64
N PRO A 95 -29.38 11.45 -20.83
CA PRO A 95 -29.42 12.83 -21.33
C PRO A 95 -28.27 13.16 -22.28
N GLY A 96 -27.08 12.59 -22.07
CA GLY A 96 -25.92 12.78 -22.93
C GLY A 96 -26.10 12.14 -24.31
N LEU A 97 -26.86 11.05 -24.39
CA LEU A 97 -27.06 10.27 -25.62
C LEU A 97 -28.20 10.82 -26.49
N GLN A 98 -29.10 11.63 -25.95
CA GLN A 98 -30.18 12.29 -26.71
C GLN A 98 -29.66 13.22 -27.82
N THR A 99 -28.42 13.67 -27.71
CA THR A 99 -27.79 14.58 -28.68
C THR A 99 -27.19 13.84 -29.89
N LEU A 100 -27.15 12.50 -29.86
CA LEU A 100 -26.52 11.70 -30.91
C LEU A 100 -27.53 11.25 -31.97
N PRO A 101 -27.33 11.61 -33.26
CA PRO A 101 -28.21 11.15 -34.33
C PRO A 101 -28.00 9.66 -34.61
N GLY A 102 -29.11 8.93 -34.80
CA GLY A 102 -29.10 7.52 -35.24
C GLY A 102 -28.85 6.49 -34.14
N VAL A 103 -28.91 6.87 -32.88
CA VAL A 103 -28.76 5.97 -31.73
C VAL A 103 -30.02 6.04 -30.88
N ASP A 104 -30.56 4.87 -30.48
CA ASP A 104 -31.57 4.79 -29.44
C ASP A 104 -30.91 5.10 -28.07
N PRO A 105 -31.21 6.26 -27.45
CA PRO A 105 -30.54 6.70 -26.23
C PRO A 105 -30.77 5.75 -25.05
N GLU A 106 -31.94 5.13 -24.97
CA GLU A 106 -32.32 4.27 -23.84
C GLU A 106 -31.61 2.93 -23.91
N ALA A 107 -31.70 2.25 -25.06
CA ALA A 107 -31.00 0.99 -25.28
C ALA A 107 -29.47 1.16 -25.16
N LYS A 108 -28.93 2.28 -25.65
CA LYS A 108 -27.48 2.55 -25.56
C LYS A 108 -27.04 2.87 -24.14
N ALA A 109 -27.82 3.66 -23.38
CA ALA A 109 -27.54 3.95 -21.98
C ALA A 109 -27.51 2.67 -21.14
N LEU A 110 -28.51 1.80 -21.31
CA LEU A 110 -28.59 0.52 -20.62
C LEU A 110 -27.38 -0.38 -20.95
N SER A 111 -27.02 -0.49 -22.24
CA SER A 111 -25.86 -1.28 -22.67
C SER A 111 -24.53 -0.74 -22.13
N MET A 112 -24.37 0.58 -22.05
CA MET A 112 -23.18 1.17 -21.42
C MET A 112 -23.18 0.93 -19.92
N ALA A 113 -24.34 1.03 -19.27
CA ALA A 113 -24.48 0.82 -17.85
C ALA A 113 -24.13 -0.61 -17.43
N SER A 114 -24.67 -1.60 -18.14
CA SER A 114 -24.41 -3.02 -17.89
C SER A 114 -22.97 -3.44 -18.16
N PHE A 115 -22.22 -2.71 -18.97
CA PHE A 115 -20.79 -2.94 -19.14
C PHE A 115 -19.96 -2.24 -18.06
N TRP A 116 -20.14 -0.92 -17.89
CA TRP A 116 -19.25 -0.11 -17.06
C TRP A 116 -19.44 -0.36 -15.56
N THR A 117 -20.66 -0.67 -15.10
CA THR A 117 -20.93 -0.87 -13.66
C THR A 117 -20.14 -2.06 -13.12
N PRO A 118 -20.26 -3.28 -13.70
CA PRO A 118 -19.45 -4.40 -13.27
C PRO A 118 -17.97 -4.22 -13.61
N ALA A 119 -17.63 -3.58 -14.74
CA ALA A 119 -16.22 -3.35 -15.10
C ALA A 119 -15.49 -2.49 -14.06
N LEU A 120 -16.13 -1.45 -13.52
CA LEU A 120 -15.56 -0.62 -12.44
C LEU A 120 -15.55 -1.37 -11.11
N LEU A 121 -16.64 -2.08 -10.78
CA LEU A 121 -16.75 -2.89 -9.55
C LEU A 121 -15.76 -4.05 -9.48
N ILE A 122 -15.30 -4.59 -10.62
CA ILE A 122 -14.28 -5.64 -10.68
C ILE A 122 -12.89 -5.02 -10.86
N GLY A 123 -12.76 -4.08 -11.80
CA GLY A 123 -11.48 -3.54 -12.24
C GLY A 123 -10.74 -2.84 -11.10
N ILE A 124 -11.41 -1.95 -10.37
CA ILE A 124 -10.76 -1.19 -9.28
C ILE A 124 -10.23 -2.13 -8.17
N PRO A 125 -11.02 -3.10 -7.66
CA PRO A 125 -10.50 -4.09 -6.72
C PRO A 125 -9.34 -4.92 -7.28
N VAL A 126 -9.40 -5.33 -8.55
CA VAL A 126 -8.30 -6.09 -9.18
C VAL A 126 -7.02 -5.27 -9.19
N PHE A 127 -7.06 -4.00 -9.64
CA PHE A 127 -5.89 -3.12 -9.62
C PHE A 127 -5.41 -2.83 -8.19
N THR A 128 -6.33 -2.68 -7.24
CA THR A 128 -5.98 -2.52 -5.82
C THR A 128 -5.24 -3.75 -5.31
N ALA A 129 -5.75 -4.96 -5.60
CA ALA A 129 -5.16 -6.25 -5.23
C ALA A 129 -3.77 -6.45 -5.84
N LEU A 130 -3.55 -6.06 -7.09
CA LEU A 130 -2.24 -6.07 -7.75
C LEU A 130 -1.20 -5.19 -7.03
N GLY A 131 -1.63 -4.19 -6.25
CA GLY A 131 -0.74 -3.36 -5.45
C GLY A 131 0.04 -4.15 -4.38
N TYR A 132 -0.55 -5.19 -3.80
CA TYR A 132 0.10 -5.98 -2.74
C TYR A 132 1.30 -6.81 -3.21
N PRO A 133 1.21 -7.66 -4.25
CA PRO A 133 2.36 -8.41 -4.73
C PRO A 133 3.47 -7.48 -5.24
N LEU A 134 3.13 -6.29 -5.74
CA LEU A 134 4.12 -5.27 -6.10
C LEU A 134 4.83 -4.73 -4.86
N LEU A 135 4.12 -4.36 -3.78
CA LEU A 135 4.74 -3.95 -2.51
C LEU A 135 5.67 -5.02 -1.94
N PHE A 136 5.22 -6.29 -1.96
CA PHE A 136 6.05 -7.41 -1.54
C PHE A 136 7.27 -7.59 -2.46
N GLY A 137 7.08 -7.49 -3.77
CA GLY A 137 8.12 -7.60 -4.77
C GLY A 137 9.22 -6.54 -4.62
N ILE A 138 8.88 -5.29 -4.25
CA ILE A 138 9.88 -4.24 -3.98
C ILE A 138 10.83 -4.69 -2.86
N VAL A 139 10.29 -5.31 -1.80
CA VAL A 139 11.08 -5.80 -0.67
C VAL A 139 11.91 -7.02 -1.09
N ALA A 140 11.28 -8.00 -1.73
CA ALA A 140 11.92 -9.28 -2.05
C ALA A 140 13.02 -9.15 -3.12
N SER A 141 12.85 -8.26 -4.09
CA SER A 141 13.78 -8.10 -5.22
C SER A 141 14.66 -6.86 -5.13
N HIS A 142 14.50 -6.05 -4.08
CA HIS A 142 15.24 -4.80 -3.90
C HIS A 142 15.20 -3.88 -5.15
N SER A 143 14.04 -3.82 -5.83
CA SER A 143 13.95 -3.22 -7.17
C SER A 143 13.26 -1.85 -7.20
N ARG A 144 13.99 -0.84 -7.68
CA ARG A 144 13.44 0.50 -7.94
C ARG A 144 12.42 0.51 -9.08
N ASN A 145 12.56 -0.39 -10.04
CA ASN A 145 11.63 -0.52 -11.17
C ASN A 145 10.28 -1.06 -10.71
N LEU A 146 10.27 -2.03 -9.80
CA LEU A 146 9.01 -2.49 -9.18
C LEU A 146 8.33 -1.39 -8.39
N ARG A 147 9.09 -0.52 -7.72
CA ARG A 147 8.51 0.65 -7.06
C ARG A 147 7.87 1.61 -8.06
N SER A 148 8.52 1.90 -9.19
CA SER A 148 7.89 2.75 -10.21
C SER A 148 6.62 2.11 -10.78
N ILE A 149 6.61 0.79 -11.01
CA ILE A 149 5.42 0.06 -11.47
C ILE A 149 4.31 0.15 -10.41
N TYR A 150 4.65 -0.06 -9.13
CA TYR A 150 3.71 0.11 -8.02
C TYR A 150 3.09 1.51 -8.00
N LEU A 151 3.90 2.56 -8.10
CA LEU A 151 3.40 3.94 -8.11
C LEU A 151 2.50 4.22 -9.33
N SER A 152 2.84 3.68 -10.50
CA SER A 152 1.99 3.78 -11.69
C SER A 152 0.64 3.07 -11.49
N VAL A 153 0.66 1.85 -10.94
CA VAL A 153 -0.57 1.10 -10.64
C VAL A 153 -1.43 1.84 -9.63
N ILE A 154 -0.84 2.36 -8.54
CA ILE A 154 -1.55 3.17 -7.54
C ILE A 154 -2.16 4.42 -8.18
N THR A 155 -1.41 5.12 -9.02
CA THR A 155 -1.90 6.33 -9.71
C THR A 155 -3.10 6.02 -10.58
N VAL A 156 -3.01 4.98 -11.42
CA VAL A 156 -4.11 4.52 -12.26
C VAL A 156 -5.31 4.11 -11.40
N THR A 157 -5.09 3.33 -10.34
CA THR A 157 -6.14 2.88 -9.43
C THR A 157 -6.87 4.05 -8.78
N VAL A 158 -6.14 5.07 -8.31
CA VAL A 158 -6.72 6.28 -7.70
C VAL A 158 -7.56 7.04 -8.72
N LEU A 159 -7.08 7.23 -9.94
CA LEU A 159 -7.85 7.89 -11.01
C LEU A 159 -9.15 7.15 -11.30
N PHE A 160 -9.09 5.82 -11.46
CA PHE A 160 -10.28 5.00 -11.65
C PHE A 160 -11.20 5.02 -10.43
N THR A 161 -10.67 5.09 -9.22
CA THR A 161 -11.48 5.15 -7.99
C THR A 161 -12.21 6.49 -7.89
N ILE A 162 -11.61 7.61 -8.28
CA ILE A 162 -12.27 8.92 -8.30
C ILE A 162 -13.42 8.90 -9.32
N VAL A 163 -13.15 8.43 -10.55
CA VAL A 163 -14.17 8.32 -11.61
C VAL A 163 -15.26 7.34 -11.21
N GLY A 164 -14.89 6.18 -10.66
CA GLY A 164 -15.82 5.17 -10.19
C GLY A 164 -16.67 5.65 -9.02
N ALA A 165 -16.11 6.40 -8.07
CA ALA A 165 -16.86 6.97 -6.95
C ALA A 165 -17.92 7.97 -7.41
N ASP A 166 -17.61 8.77 -8.43
CA ASP A 166 -18.59 9.68 -9.03
C ASP A 166 -19.66 8.92 -9.82
N LEU A 167 -19.25 8.02 -10.71
CA LEU A 167 -20.17 7.28 -11.58
C LEU A 167 -21.03 6.25 -10.85
N LEU A 168 -20.53 5.62 -9.79
CA LEU A 168 -21.25 4.55 -9.08
C LEU A 168 -22.01 5.07 -7.86
N PHE A 169 -21.52 6.10 -7.18
CA PHE A 169 -22.04 6.46 -5.85
C PHE A 169 -22.49 7.91 -5.70
N HIS A 170 -22.31 8.78 -6.71
CA HIS A 170 -22.78 10.16 -6.63
C HIS A 170 -24.24 10.30 -7.09
N TYR A 171 -25.11 9.68 -6.31
CA TYR A 171 -26.57 9.65 -6.46
C TYR A 171 -27.23 9.97 -5.11
N ASP A 172 -28.38 10.62 -5.12
CA ASP A 172 -29.10 11.01 -3.90
C ASP A 172 -29.67 9.79 -3.16
N GLU A 173 -29.93 8.71 -3.90
CA GLU A 173 -30.46 7.46 -3.39
C GLU A 173 -29.38 6.56 -2.78
N VAL A 174 -28.10 6.82 -3.06
CA VAL A 174 -26.97 6.03 -2.56
C VAL A 174 -26.45 6.62 -1.26
N SER A 175 -26.16 5.75 -0.28
CA SER A 175 -25.63 6.18 1.01
C SER A 175 -24.30 6.95 0.84
N PRO A 176 -24.16 8.14 1.45
CA PRO A 176 -22.93 8.94 1.35
C PRO A 176 -21.71 8.23 1.95
N VAL A 177 -21.93 7.24 2.83
CA VAL A 177 -20.88 6.42 3.43
C VAL A 177 -20.02 5.72 2.38
N LEU A 178 -20.62 5.27 1.27
CA LEU A 178 -19.89 4.56 0.21
C LEU A 178 -18.94 5.49 -0.54
N ARG A 179 -19.38 6.73 -0.78
CA ARG A 179 -18.53 7.78 -1.33
C ARG A 179 -17.36 8.07 -0.39
N VAL A 180 -17.62 8.16 0.92
CA VAL A 180 -16.58 8.33 1.93
C VAL A 180 -15.59 7.16 1.91
N LEU A 181 -16.07 5.91 1.82
CA LEU A 181 -15.21 4.72 1.73
C LEU A 181 -14.33 4.75 0.48
N ALA A 182 -14.85 5.15 -0.67
CA ALA A 182 -14.06 5.31 -1.89
C ALA A 182 -12.97 6.40 -1.74
N TRP A 183 -13.28 7.51 -1.07
CA TRP A 183 -12.28 8.54 -0.75
C TRP A 183 -11.24 8.07 0.27
N VAL A 184 -11.64 7.27 1.27
CA VAL A 184 -10.73 6.63 2.21
C VAL A 184 -9.78 5.70 1.48
N GLN A 185 -10.28 4.89 0.53
CA GLN A 185 -9.43 4.07 -0.33
C GLN A 185 -8.43 4.94 -1.11
N CYS A 186 -8.88 6.01 -1.77
CA CYS A 186 -7.99 6.93 -2.49
C CYS A 186 -6.88 7.48 -1.58
N GLY A 187 -7.25 8.05 -0.43
CA GLY A 187 -6.31 8.63 0.52
C GLY A 187 -5.31 7.60 1.04
N ALA A 188 -5.78 6.40 1.37
CA ALA A 188 -4.93 5.30 1.80
C ALA A 188 -3.95 4.86 0.71
N LEU A 189 -4.40 4.68 -0.53
CA LEU A 189 -3.51 4.28 -1.63
C LEU A 189 -2.45 5.34 -1.94
N ILE A 190 -2.83 6.64 -1.95
CA ILE A 190 -1.88 7.74 -2.11
C ILE A 190 -0.85 7.73 -0.98
N LEU A 191 -1.31 7.63 0.27
CA LEU A 191 -0.41 7.64 1.43
C LEU A 191 0.55 6.44 1.40
N SER A 192 0.06 5.25 1.01
CA SER A 192 0.90 4.07 0.79
C SER A 192 1.98 4.35 -0.26
N GLY A 193 1.62 4.94 -1.40
CA GLY A 193 2.56 5.38 -2.43
C GLY A 193 3.62 6.35 -1.89
N LEU A 194 3.20 7.40 -1.16
CA LEU A 194 4.09 8.39 -0.56
C LEU A 194 5.06 7.77 0.46
N ILE A 195 4.62 6.77 1.22
CA ILE A 195 5.49 6.05 2.15
C ILE A 195 6.64 5.35 1.41
N THR A 196 6.39 4.78 0.22
CA THR A 196 7.45 4.16 -0.60
C THR A 196 8.45 5.18 -1.19
N LEU A 197 8.11 6.47 -1.16
CA LEU A 197 8.96 7.58 -1.59
C LEU A 197 9.73 8.24 -0.45
N ARG A 198 9.55 7.79 0.79
CA ARG A 198 10.28 8.34 1.94
C ARG A 198 11.79 8.15 1.78
N ARG A 199 12.55 9.10 2.32
CA ARG A 199 14.03 9.10 2.34
C ARG A 199 14.66 7.74 2.70
N PRO A 200 14.28 7.05 3.80
CA PRO A 200 14.86 5.75 4.14
C PRO A 200 14.65 4.68 3.05
N VAL A 201 13.53 4.70 2.33
CA VAL A 201 13.26 3.76 1.23
C VAL A 201 14.07 4.14 -0.02
N ASN A 202 14.22 5.44 -0.29
CA ASN A 202 15.05 5.94 -1.40
C ASN A 202 16.54 5.63 -1.25
N GLU A 203 17.05 5.73 -0.02
CA GLU A 203 18.46 5.45 0.29
C GLU A 203 18.73 3.95 0.30
N TRP A 204 17.76 3.15 0.74
CA TRP A 204 17.86 1.69 0.69
C TRP A 204 17.83 1.16 -0.75
N LEU A 205 16.93 1.65 -1.61
CA LEU A 205 16.80 1.15 -2.98
C LEU A 205 18.01 1.46 -3.87
N PRO A 206 18.27 0.66 -4.92
CA PRO A 206 19.38 0.90 -5.84
C PRO A 206 19.37 2.30 -6.42
N LYS A 207 20.57 2.86 -6.63
CA LYS A 207 20.73 4.15 -7.30
C LYS A 207 20.08 4.09 -8.67
N SER A 208 19.42 5.19 -9.03
CA SER A 208 18.86 5.38 -10.37
C SER A 208 19.93 5.10 -11.42
N MET A 209 19.66 4.17 -12.34
CA MET A 209 20.46 3.95 -13.56
C MET A 209 20.24 5.08 -14.59
N ALA A 210 19.96 6.30 -14.15
CA ALA A 210 20.02 7.46 -15.01
C ALA A 210 21.48 7.60 -15.46
N MET A 211 21.71 7.30 -16.74
CA MET A 211 22.98 7.47 -17.42
C MET A 211 23.45 8.90 -17.13
N LYS A 212 24.56 9.05 -16.39
CA LYS A 212 25.15 10.38 -16.19
C LYS A 212 25.41 10.95 -17.59
N PRO A 213 25.00 12.20 -17.88
CA PRO A 213 25.26 12.80 -19.19
C PRO A 213 26.77 12.73 -19.43
N PHE A 214 27.16 12.11 -20.54
CA PHE A 214 28.54 12.01 -20.98
C PHE A 214 29.04 13.45 -21.13
N ARG A 215 29.94 13.91 -20.26
CA ARG A 215 30.64 15.17 -20.49
C ARG A 215 31.44 14.97 -21.76
N ARG A 216 31.04 15.64 -22.84
CA ARG A 216 31.83 15.74 -24.07
C ARG A 216 33.18 16.33 -23.64
N PRO A 217 34.34 15.70 -23.90
CA PRO A 217 35.62 16.33 -23.64
C PRO A 217 35.63 17.64 -24.45
N SER A 218 35.90 18.76 -23.77
CA SER A 218 36.19 20.01 -24.45
C SER A 218 37.42 19.76 -25.31
N GLY A 219 37.26 19.88 -26.63
CA GLY A 219 38.36 19.71 -27.57
C GLY A 219 39.49 20.67 -27.25
N GLU A 220 40.71 20.14 -27.29
CA GLU A 220 41.93 20.90 -27.59
C GLU A 220 41.97 21.22 -29.09
#